data_AF-A0A517YN64-F1
#
_entry.id   AF-A0A517YN64-F1
#
_cell.length_a   1.000
_cell.length_b   1.000
_cell.length_c   1.000
_cell.angle_alpha   90.00
_cell.angle_beta   90.00
_cell.angle_gamma   90.00
#
_symmetry.space_group_name_H-M   'P 1'
#
loop_
_entity.id
_entity.type
_entity.pdbx_description
1 polymer ?
#
loop_
_entity_poly.entity_id
_entity_poly.type
_entity_poly.pdbx_seq_one_letter_code
_entity_poly.pdbx_strand_id
1 'polypeptide(L)'
;MDRLITLSQFLQSPDDFPWNEAIYLPANKPWSLNSTLAVWSADDYEEGEEPDIARTNCLRYALGVSSGQDIVANAKQQKPVLTLDELLDAFMFFYKHDAFISIK
;
A
#
# COMPACT_ATOMS: atom_id res chain seq x y z
N MET A 1 -5.58 8.96 -12.52
CA MET A 1 -6.61 9.53 -11.63
C MET A 1 -6.10 9.35 -10.22
N ASP A 2 -5.87 10.44 -9.50
CA ASP A 2 -5.62 10.42 -8.06
C ASP A 2 -6.79 9.77 -7.32
N ARG A 3 -6.47 8.88 -6.39
CA ARG A 3 -7.45 8.32 -5.45
C ARG A 3 -6.89 8.42 -4.05
N LEU A 4 -7.58 9.17 -3.19
CA LEU A 4 -7.38 9.11 -1.74
C LEU A 4 -8.37 8.11 -1.15
N ILE A 5 -7.82 7.06 -0.56
CA ILE A 5 -8.56 5.98 0.08
C ILE A 5 -7.94 5.67 1.44
N THR A 6 -8.47 4.69 2.16
CA THR A 6 -7.81 4.15 3.34
C THR A 6 -6.96 2.94 2.99
N LEU A 7 -5.97 2.64 3.82
CA LEU A 7 -5.20 1.40 3.71
C LEU A 7 -6.09 0.16 3.79
N SER A 8 -7.14 0.17 4.61
CA SER A 8 -8.13 -0.93 4.65
C SER A 8 -8.85 -1.15 3.32
N GLN A 9 -9.24 -0.09 2.61
CA GLN A 9 -9.88 -0.21 1.30
C GLN A 9 -8.93 -0.83 0.27
N PHE A 10 -7.66 -0.42 0.28
CA PHE A 10 -6.64 -1.01 -0.57
C PHE A 10 -6.44 -2.51 -0.26
N LEU A 11 -6.24 -2.87 1.01
CA LEU A 11 -5.99 -4.25 1.43
C LEU A 11 -7.18 -5.18 1.16
N GLN A 12 -8.41 -4.66 1.16
CA GLN A 12 -9.61 -5.44 0.88
C GLN A 12 -9.70 -5.86 -0.59
N SER A 13 -9.36 -4.94 -1.51
CA SER A 13 -9.48 -5.14 -2.96
C SER A 13 -8.27 -4.55 -3.71
N PRO A 14 -7.05 -5.10 -3.53
CA PRO A 14 -5.85 -4.52 -4.15
C PRO A 14 -5.86 -4.67 -5.68
N ASP A 15 -6.60 -5.63 -6.22
CA ASP A 15 -6.72 -5.91 -7.66
C ASP A 15 -7.57 -4.85 -8.41
N ASP A 16 -8.30 -3.98 -7.68
CA ASP A 16 -9.07 -2.87 -8.27
C ASP A 16 -8.18 -1.69 -8.68
N PHE A 17 -6.88 -1.76 -8.39
CA PHE A 17 -5.89 -0.72 -8.65
C PHE A 17 -4.92 -1.14 -9.76
N PRO A 18 -4.51 -0.22 -10.65
CA PRO A 18 -3.53 -0.51 -11.69
C PRO A 18 -2.17 -0.89 -11.09
N TRP A 19 -1.61 -2.02 -11.52
CA TRP A 19 -0.37 -2.58 -10.99
C TRP A 19 0.86 -1.66 -11.18
N ASN A 20 0.83 -0.76 -12.17
CA ASN A 20 1.90 0.19 -12.49
C ASN A 20 1.81 1.51 -11.70
N GLU A 21 0.82 1.67 -10.82
CA GLU A 21 0.72 2.82 -9.93
C GLU A 21 1.52 2.59 -8.63
N ALA A 22 1.72 3.67 -7.89
CA ALA A 22 2.43 3.69 -6.62
C ALA A 22 1.50 4.01 -5.45
N ILE A 23 1.82 3.43 -4.30
CA ILE A 23 1.15 3.63 -3.02
C ILE A 23 1.94 4.64 -2.19
N TYR A 24 1.24 5.69 -1.73
CA TYR A 24 1.78 6.70 -0.84
C TYR A 24 1.06 6.67 0.50
N LEU A 25 1.83 6.67 1.59
CA LEU A 25 1.33 6.58 2.97
C LEU A 25 1.94 7.68 3.86
N PRO A 26 1.34 7.99 5.02
CA PRO A 26 1.80 9.08 5.89
C PRO A 26 3.21 8.80 6.40
N ALA A 27 4.16 9.71 6.16
CA ALA A 27 5.56 9.49 6.57
C ALA A 27 5.80 9.65 8.08
N ASN A 28 4.95 10.42 8.75
CA ASN A 28 5.22 10.92 10.10
C ASN A 28 4.39 10.22 11.17
N LYS A 29 3.62 9.19 10.81
CA LYS A 29 2.70 8.49 11.70
C LYS A 29 2.74 6.98 11.45
N PRO A 30 2.58 6.15 12.49
CA PRO A 30 2.35 4.73 12.31
C PRO A 30 1.16 4.48 11.40
N TRP A 31 1.26 3.49 10.53
CA TRP A 31 0.17 3.10 9.65
C TRP A 31 -0.83 2.21 10.38
N SER A 32 -2.10 2.46 10.13
CA SER A 32 -3.22 1.64 10.59
C SER A 32 -4.20 1.46 9.44
N LEU A 33 -5.21 0.61 9.63
CA LEU A 33 -6.27 0.40 8.65
C LEU A 33 -6.98 1.69 8.21
N ASN A 34 -7.00 2.71 9.07
CA ASN A 34 -7.62 4.01 8.79
C ASN A 34 -6.64 5.06 8.24
N SER A 35 -5.37 4.69 8.02
CA SER A 35 -4.40 5.59 7.43
C SER A 35 -4.80 5.96 6.01
N THR A 36 -4.76 7.26 5.72
CA THR A 36 -4.95 7.80 4.38
C THR A 36 -3.85 7.28 3.47
N LEU A 37 -4.27 6.73 2.34
CA LEU A 37 -3.43 6.18 1.29
C LEU A 37 -3.77 6.92 0.00
N ALA A 38 -2.75 7.35 -0.75
CA ALA A 38 -2.93 7.82 -2.12
C ALA A 38 -2.40 6.77 -3.10
N VAL A 39 -3.17 6.49 -4.15
CA VAL A 39 -2.69 5.74 -5.31
C VAL A 39 -2.48 6.72 -6.45
N TRP A 40 -1.29 6.68 -7.06
CA TRP A 40 -0.90 7.63 -8.09
C TRP A 40 0.02 7.01 -9.14
N SER A 41 -0.11 7.45 -10.40
CA SER A 41 0.72 7.02 -11.52
C SER A 41 2.17 7.51 -11.36
N ALA A 42 3.12 6.58 -11.28
CA ALA A 42 4.54 6.93 -11.22
C ALA A 42 5.05 7.56 -12.53
N ASP A 43 4.34 7.39 -13.64
CA ASP A 43 4.73 7.88 -14.97
C ASP A 43 4.44 9.38 -15.17
N ASP A 44 3.67 10.01 -14.27
CA ASP A 44 3.18 11.39 -14.46
C ASP A 44 4.12 12.48 -13.89
N TYR A 45 5.24 12.14 -13.26
CA TYR A 45 6.19 13.11 -12.66
C TYR A 45 7.65 12.86 -13.04
N GLU A 46 8.42 13.95 -13.14
CA GLU A 46 9.89 13.88 -13.29
C GLU A 46 10.55 13.25 -12.05
N GLU A 47 11.63 12.49 -12.27
CA GLU A 47 12.39 11.82 -11.21
C GLU A 47 12.73 12.78 -10.06
N GLY A 48 12.19 12.51 -8.87
CA GLY A 48 12.52 13.24 -7.63
C GLY A 48 11.43 14.16 -7.09
N GLU A 49 10.30 14.32 -7.78
CA GLU A 49 9.14 15.05 -7.25
C GLU A 49 8.05 14.12 -6.70
N GLU A 50 7.66 14.34 -5.44
CA GLU A 50 6.43 13.75 -4.89
C GLU A 50 5.21 14.44 -5.51
N PRO A 51 4.16 13.69 -5.90
CA PRO A 51 2.93 14.26 -6.41
C PRO A 51 2.35 15.32 -5.46
N ASP A 52 1.69 16.35 -5.99
CA ASP A 52 1.11 17.42 -5.17
C ASP A 52 0.14 16.89 -4.11
N ILE A 53 -0.57 15.80 -4.42
CA ILE A 53 -1.46 15.12 -3.49
C ILE A 53 -0.70 14.49 -2.31
N ALA A 54 0.51 13.98 -2.55
CA ALA A 54 1.36 13.42 -1.51
C ALA A 54 1.96 14.54 -0.65
N ARG A 55 2.50 15.60 -1.27
CA ARG A 55 3.05 16.77 -0.54
C ARG A 55 1.99 17.44 0.34
N THR A 56 0.80 17.68 -0.21
CA THR A 56 -0.31 18.35 0.50
C THR A 56 -0.82 17.52 1.69
N ASN A 57 -0.77 16.18 1.58
CA ASN A 57 -1.25 15.27 2.63
C ASN A 57 -0.13 14.69 3.50
N CYS A 58 1.11 15.18 3.40
CA CYS A 58 2.29 14.65 4.09
C CYS A 58 2.49 13.13 3.89
N LEU A 59 2.18 12.64 2.70
CA LEU A 59 2.37 11.25 2.29
C LEU A 59 3.72 11.11 1.59
N ARG A 60 4.33 9.93 1.69
CA ARG A 60 5.54 9.55 0.96
C ARG A 60 5.35 8.22 0.28
N TYR A 61 6.15 7.98 -0.75
CA TYR A 61 6.21 6.69 -1.42
C TYR A 61 6.44 5.58 -0.39
N ALA A 62 5.57 4.57 -0.42
CA ALA A 62 5.68 3.38 0.41
C ALA A 62 6.13 2.18 -0.44
N LEU A 63 5.32 1.82 -1.44
CA LEU A 63 5.49 0.63 -2.27
C LEU A 63 4.83 0.85 -3.65
N GLY A 64 5.12 -0.03 -4.61
CA GLY A 64 4.29 -0.17 -5.82
C GLY A 64 2.95 -0.85 -5.51
N VAL A 65 1.92 -0.55 -6.30
CA VAL A 65 0.62 -1.27 -6.22
C VAL A 65 0.82 -2.76 -6.47
N SER A 66 1.67 -3.12 -7.43
CA SER A 66 2.07 -4.51 -7.68
C SER A 66 2.59 -5.22 -6.42
N SER A 67 3.49 -4.59 -5.66
CA SER A 67 3.97 -5.15 -4.39
C SER A 67 2.85 -5.30 -3.37
N GLY A 68 1.94 -4.31 -3.28
CA GLY A 68 0.74 -4.41 -2.45
C GLY A 68 -0.17 -5.58 -2.82
N GLN A 69 -0.38 -5.82 -4.11
CA GLN A 69 -1.12 -6.96 -4.64
C GLN A 69 -0.45 -8.29 -4.29
N ASP A 70 0.86 -8.38 -4.50
CA ASP A 70 1.66 -9.57 -4.19
C ASP A 70 1.62 -9.92 -2.70
N ILE A 71 1.68 -8.93 -1.81
CA ILE A 71 1.56 -9.13 -0.36
C ILE A 71 0.22 -9.77 -0.01
N VAL A 72 -0.89 -9.23 -0.53
CA VAL A 72 -2.24 -9.75 -0.23
C VAL A 72 -2.42 -11.13 -0.86
N ALA A 73 -1.95 -11.35 -2.09
CA ALA A 73 -2.00 -12.63 -2.76
C ALA A 73 -1.21 -13.70 -1.99
N ASN A 74 0.02 -13.37 -1.57
CA ASN A 74 0.86 -14.26 -0.78
C ASN A 74 0.21 -14.62 0.57
N ALA A 75 -0.33 -13.63 1.29
CA ALA A 75 -1.03 -13.88 2.54
C ALA A 75 -2.21 -14.83 2.33
N LYS A 76 -3.07 -14.57 1.33
CA LYS A 76 -4.24 -15.41 0.99
C LYS A 76 -3.85 -16.84 0.59
N GLN A 77 -2.69 -17.05 -0.03
CA GLN A 77 -2.17 -18.38 -0.33
C GLN A 77 -1.77 -19.16 0.92
N GLN A 78 -1.22 -18.49 1.93
CA GLN A 78 -0.87 -19.11 3.21
C GLN A 78 -2.11 -19.39 4.08
N LYS A 79 -3.06 -18.43 4.10
CA LYS A 79 -4.29 -18.51 4.89
C LYS A 79 -5.48 -17.96 4.08
N PRO A 80 -6.43 -18.81 3.65
CA PRO A 80 -7.55 -18.36 2.79
C PRO A 80 -8.49 -17.33 3.43
N VAL A 81 -8.58 -17.33 4.76
CA VAL A 81 -9.43 -16.41 5.53
C VAL A 81 -8.54 -15.57 6.44
N LEU A 82 -8.32 -14.33 6.04
CA LEU A 82 -7.52 -13.34 6.76
C LEU A 82 -8.39 -12.21 7.27
N THR A 83 -8.05 -11.68 8.45
CA THR A 83 -8.59 -10.38 8.89
C THR A 83 -7.83 -9.24 8.21
N LEU A 84 -8.41 -8.04 8.23
CA LEU A 84 -7.71 -6.85 7.76
C LEU A 84 -6.46 -6.55 8.60
N ASP A 85 -6.48 -6.83 9.91
CA ASP A 85 -5.30 -6.69 10.78
C ASP A 85 -4.16 -7.63 10.35
N GLU A 86 -4.47 -8.88 9.97
CA GLU A 86 -3.45 -9.81 9.47
C GLU A 86 -2.86 -9.36 8.12
N LEU A 87 -3.68 -8.75 7.25
CA LEU A 87 -3.20 -8.14 6.00
C LEU A 87 -2.35 -6.89 6.27
N LEU A 88 -2.71 -6.09 7.27
CA LEU A 88 -1.90 -4.96 7.71
C LEU A 88 -0.55 -5.43 8.24
N ASP A 89 -0.53 -6.47 9.07
CA ASP A 89 0.72 -7.06 9.58
C ASP A 89 1.61 -7.56 8.44
N ALA A 90 1.04 -8.24 7.43
CA ALA A 90 1.77 -8.67 6.25
C ALA A 90 2.35 -7.50 5.46
N PHE A 91 1.56 -6.44 5.27
CA PHE A 91 1.99 -5.22 4.59
C PHE A 91 3.13 -4.51 5.32
N MET A 92 2.98 -4.32 6.65
CA MET A 92 3.99 -3.72 7.50
C MET A 92 5.27 -4.54 7.55
N PHE A 93 5.15 -5.87 7.57
CA PHE A 93 6.29 -6.77 7.54
C PHE A 93 7.06 -6.64 6.23
N PHE A 94 6.37 -6.67 5.09
CA PHE A 94 7.00 -6.52 3.78
C PHE A 94 7.70 -5.16 3.65
N TYR A 95 7.03 -4.06 4.02
CA TYR A 95 7.63 -2.74 3.98
C TYR A 95 8.93 -2.62 4.81
N LYS A 96 8.99 -3.32 5.95
CA LYS A 96 10.14 -3.28 6.85
C LYS A 96 11.26 -4.25 6.46
N HIS A 97 10.92 -5.39 5.89
CA HIS A 97 11.84 -6.51 5.69
C HIS A 97 12.13 -6.84 4.23
N ASP A 98 11.42 -6.20 3.29
CA ASP A 98 11.46 -6.50 1.86
C ASP A 98 11.25 -8.01 1.59
N ALA A 99 10.32 -8.61 2.33
CA ALA A 99 10.04 -10.03 2.32
C ALA A 99 8.60 -10.32 2.75
N PHE A 100 8.03 -11.42 2.24
CA PHE A 100 6.71 -11.88 2.68
C PHE A 100 6.76 -12.45 4.10
N ILE A 101 5.77 -12.10 4.92
CA ILE A 101 5.61 -12.68 6.26
C ILE A 101 5.25 -14.16 6.16
N SER A 102 5.67 -14.97 7.13
CA SER A 102 5.13 -16.31 7.32
C SER A 102 3.98 -16.26 8.32
N ILE A 103 2.75 -16.49 7.82
CA ILE A 103 1.54 -16.57 8.63
C ILE A 103 1.47 -17.99 9.19
N LYS A 104 1.36 -18.11 10.52
CA LYS A 104 1.29 -19.40 11.22
C LYS A 104 -0.15 -19.86 11.41
#